data_AF-A0AA96JKG7-F1
#
_entry.id   AF-A0AA96JKG7-F1
#
_cell.length_a   1.000
_cell.length_b   1.000
_cell.length_c   1.000
_cell.angle_alpha   90.00
_cell.angle_beta   90.00
_cell.angle_gamma   90.00
#
_symmetry.space_group_name_H-M   'P 1'
#
loop_
_entity.id
_entity.type
_entity.pdbx_description
1 polymer ?
#
loop_
_entity_poly.entity_id
_entity_poly.type
_entity_poly.pdbx_seq_one_letter_code
_entity_poly.pdbx_strand_id
1 'polypeptide(L)'
;MCRRTVFLESFDSTRATSNDDVHHPNRAQAQTEALLYLLLGRSLAVNNTYGSDSVSVLELVDAVLTTRDETVRRTTDHEARERLGQARPFIVTWFGADSLLSAFAGQLRQVDPNRHFRLSGWSPIDDEVDRRRELADSLDSAGDNPHQPPTAPAWLTKEYEGLAERFETLARLAEYSRTPDAGFAASKPTIQLADYLDHFARLEQEELEGAARRLDCPLDLATAIRDEINSRREHVNLGSRSWAHALVAHSTPEDLRPHEGTREFVDTLYNAVLAESAGAQDGYMSSVPRADAREHLKQMNALALGVIRSCRESQGLSGHRPGHVDPADRTISGVFTAAETLPGLPVTALRQLFTTYWALVADRERWQAWQDSCDRLNSLLDQAEARRAQAAQRQQDQPRTTGRVDNQLRDAWAAHVNTLRTNLPGTLRGGDESLVVGAQHGANDYGQLLQIEDLAPEVRADALAVGEHLSGLAASVGG
;
A
#
# COMPACT_ATOMS: atom_id res chain seq x y z
N MET A 1 5.73 -16.26 16.18
CA MET A 1 5.32 -14.89 15.82
C MET A 1 3.82 -14.88 15.60
N CYS A 2 3.07 -14.07 16.37
CA CYS A 2 1.70 -13.75 16.00
C CYS A 2 1.74 -13.02 14.66
N ARG A 3 1.17 -13.63 13.62
CA ARG A 3 0.87 -12.97 12.35
C ARG A 3 -0.16 -11.88 12.68
N ARG A 4 0.29 -10.64 12.81
CA ARG A 4 -0.62 -9.49 12.94
C ARG A 4 -0.29 -8.50 11.85
N THR A 5 -1.29 -8.31 11.00
CA THR A 5 -1.44 -7.17 10.10
C THR A 5 -0.47 -7.13 8.91
N VAL A 6 -1.01 -7.53 7.76
CA VAL A 6 -0.42 -7.35 6.44
C VAL A 6 -0.87 -5.99 5.91
N PHE A 7 0.08 -5.06 5.73
CA PHE A 7 -0.13 -3.86 4.94
C PHE A 7 -0.20 -4.24 3.48
N LEU A 8 -1.27 -3.89 2.78
CA LEU A 8 -1.29 -4.00 1.33
C LEU A 8 -1.59 -2.63 0.74
N GLU A 9 -0.55 -1.99 0.23
CA GLU A 9 -0.66 -0.80 -0.60
C GLU A 9 -0.88 -1.21 -2.04
N SER A 10 -1.96 -0.68 -2.63
CA SER A 10 -2.01 -0.59 -4.07
C SER A 10 -1.12 0.56 -4.52
N PHE A 11 0.15 0.25 -4.83
CA PHE A 11 1.12 1.18 -5.41
C PHE A 11 0.73 1.68 -6.83
N ASP A 12 -0.52 1.46 -7.27
CA ASP A 12 -1.04 1.79 -8.59
C ASP A 12 -1.19 3.31 -8.79
N SER A 13 -1.41 4.10 -7.73
CA SER A 13 -1.45 5.57 -7.80
C SER A 13 -0.06 6.20 -7.97
N THR A 14 0.97 5.60 -7.35
CA THR A 14 2.39 5.96 -7.51
C THR A 14 2.86 5.59 -8.93
N ARG A 15 2.45 4.42 -9.42
CA ARG A 15 2.74 3.87 -10.76
C ARG A 15 2.40 4.82 -11.91
N ALA A 16 1.29 5.56 -11.82
CA ALA A 16 0.74 6.32 -12.94
C ALA A 16 1.35 7.72 -13.11
N THR A 17 1.96 8.29 -12.06
CA THR A 17 2.36 9.71 -12.08
C THR A 17 3.81 9.95 -11.68
N SER A 18 4.47 9.03 -10.95
CA SER A 18 5.83 9.24 -10.44
C SER A 18 6.94 8.82 -11.38
N ASN A 19 6.73 8.85 -12.70
CA ASN A 19 7.79 8.52 -13.66
C ASN A 19 8.98 9.47 -13.43
N ASP A 20 10.05 8.91 -12.84
CA ASP A 20 11.38 9.46 -12.55
C ASP A 20 11.49 10.76 -11.73
N ASP A 21 10.39 11.40 -11.32
CA ASP A 21 10.47 12.58 -10.46
C ASP A 21 10.71 12.19 -8.98
N VAL A 22 11.91 12.48 -8.50
CA VAL A 22 12.31 12.30 -7.09
C VAL A 22 11.47 13.18 -6.15
N HIS A 23 10.91 14.28 -6.64
CA HIS A 23 10.04 15.17 -5.87
C HIS A 23 8.55 14.82 -5.97
N HIS A 24 8.21 13.67 -6.57
CA HIS A 24 6.82 13.30 -6.74
C HIS A 24 6.14 13.02 -5.38
N PRO A 25 5.04 13.70 -5.02
CA PRO A 25 4.40 13.57 -3.71
C PRO A 25 3.91 12.14 -3.41
N ASN A 26 3.32 11.46 -4.40
CA ASN A 26 2.89 10.06 -4.23
C ASN A 26 4.06 9.10 -3.90
N ARG A 27 5.28 9.38 -4.39
CA ARG A 27 6.46 8.58 -4.05
C ARG A 27 6.87 8.82 -2.60
N ALA A 28 6.91 10.08 -2.16
CA ALA A 28 7.22 10.44 -0.79
C ALA A 28 6.20 9.83 0.19
N GLN A 29 4.91 9.90 -0.15
CA GLN A 29 3.84 9.30 0.64
C GLN A 29 4.00 7.78 0.77
N ALA A 30 4.14 7.05 -0.35
CA ALA A 30 4.29 5.59 -0.35
C ALA A 30 5.50 5.12 0.49
N GLN A 31 6.63 5.84 0.39
CA GLN A 31 7.81 5.55 1.20
C GLN A 31 7.55 5.84 2.70
N THR A 32 6.89 6.95 3.01
CA THR A 32 6.54 7.35 4.39
C THR A 32 5.64 6.29 5.05
N GLU A 33 4.62 5.86 4.32
CA GLU A 33 3.70 4.79 4.74
C GLU A 33 4.45 3.49 4.98
N ALA A 34 5.22 3.02 3.99
CA ALA A 34 6.00 1.80 4.12
C ALA A 34 6.92 1.81 5.35
N LEU A 35 7.63 2.92 5.58
CA LEU A 35 8.50 3.11 6.74
C LEU A 35 7.72 3.02 8.05
N LEU A 36 6.61 3.74 8.18
CA LEU A 36 5.82 3.70 9.41
C LEU A 36 5.25 2.31 9.66
N TYR A 37 4.71 1.64 8.66
CA TYR A 37 4.13 0.32 8.84
C TYR A 37 5.16 -0.69 9.33
N LEU A 38 6.38 -0.66 8.78
CA LEU A 38 7.48 -1.47 9.29
C LEU A 38 7.83 -1.09 10.73
N LEU A 39 7.85 0.20 11.09
CA LEU A 39 8.09 0.68 12.46
C LEU A 39 6.96 0.34 13.45
N LEU A 40 5.74 0.08 12.96
CA LEU A 40 4.61 -0.43 13.74
C LEU A 40 4.61 -1.96 13.88
N GLY A 41 5.66 -2.63 13.38
CA GLY A 41 5.80 -4.09 13.43
C GLY A 41 4.99 -4.84 12.39
N ARG A 42 4.53 -4.16 11.34
CA ARG A 42 3.68 -4.72 10.27
C ARG A 42 4.53 -5.17 9.07
N SER A 43 3.96 -6.03 8.23
CA SER A 43 4.59 -6.49 6.98
C SER A 43 3.99 -5.77 5.78
N LEU A 44 4.80 -5.45 4.76
CA LEU A 44 4.35 -4.84 3.51
C LEU A 44 4.03 -5.91 2.45
N ALA A 45 2.91 -5.81 1.76
CA ALA A 45 2.54 -6.74 0.71
C ALA A 45 3.06 -6.26 -0.65
N VAL A 46 3.65 -7.19 -1.40
CA VAL A 46 4.19 -6.93 -2.73
C VAL A 46 3.63 -7.99 -3.67
N ASN A 47 3.18 -7.57 -4.86
CA ASN A 47 2.64 -8.49 -5.86
C ASN A 47 3.20 -8.26 -7.26
N ASN A 48 2.94 -9.21 -8.16
CA ASN A 48 3.39 -9.09 -9.54
C ASN A 48 2.63 -8.02 -10.35
N THR A 49 1.49 -7.49 -9.90
CA THR A 49 0.74 -6.50 -10.70
C THR A 49 1.31 -5.09 -10.54
N TYR A 50 1.58 -4.66 -9.31
CA TYR A 50 1.99 -3.29 -9.01
C TYR A 50 3.38 -3.23 -8.39
N GLY A 51 3.73 -4.22 -7.58
CA GLY A 51 4.98 -4.22 -6.83
C GLY A 51 6.22 -4.44 -7.70
N SER A 52 6.17 -5.40 -8.63
CA SER A 52 7.28 -5.70 -9.54
C SER A 52 7.45 -4.70 -10.69
N ASP A 53 6.51 -3.77 -10.82
CA ASP A 53 6.45 -2.78 -11.89
C ASP A 53 6.67 -1.33 -11.41
N SER A 54 6.60 -1.07 -10.11
CA SER A 54 6.80 0.28 -9.57
C SER A 54 8.27 0.52 -9.21
N VAL A 55 8.88 1.56 -9.78
CA VAL A 55 10.28 1.94 -9.47
C VAL A 55 10.44 2.19 -7.97
N SER A 56 9.53 2.95 -7.37
CA SER A 56 9.59 3.28 -5.94
C SER A 56 9.45 2.06 -5.04
N VAL A 57 8.66 1.07 -5.45
CA VAL A 57 8.53 -0.20 -4.72
C VAL A 57 9.79 -1.02 -4.84
N LEU A 58 10.34 -1.16 -6.05
CA LEU A 58 11.57 -1.91 -6.27
C LEU A 58 12.74 -1.29 -5.49
N GLU A 59 12.89 0.03 -5.51
CA GLU A 59 13.87 0.75 -4.69
C GLU A 59 13.71 0.50 -3.18
N LEU A 60 12.47 0.51 -2.68
CA LEU A 60 12.15 0.19 -1.29
C LEU A 60 12.51 -1.27 -0.97
N VAL A 61 12.12 -2.20 -1.83
CA VAL A 61 12.41 -3.63 -1.70
C VAL A 61 13.93 -3.88 -1.70
N ASP A 62 14.67 -3.26 -2.63
CA ASP A 62 16.13 -3.32 -2.66
C ASP A 62 16.72 -2.82 -1.34
N ALA A 63 16.33 -1.62 -0.91
CA ALA A 63 16.88 -1.02 0.29
C ALA A 63 16.62 -1.89 1.54
N VAL A 64 15.41 -2.43 1.69
CA VAL A 64 15.03 -3.28 2.82
C VAL A 64 15.76 -4.63 2.79
N LEU A 65 15.74 -5.35 1.66
CA LEU A 65 16.32 -6.69 1.58
C LEU A 65 17.86 -6.67 1.58
N THR A 66 18.47 -5.74 0.84
CA THR A 66 19.94 -5.63 0.79
C THR A 66 20.52 -5.31 2.16
N THR A 67 19.93 -4.35 2.88
CA THR A 67 20.42 -3.97 4.22
C THR A 67 20.18 -5.05 5.26
N ARG A 68 19.12 -5.87 5.10
CA ARG A 68 18.91 -7.07 5.91
C ARG A 68 20.06 -8.04 5.72
N ASP A 69 20.37 -8.38 4.47
CA ASP A 69 21.41 -9.36 4.15
C ASP A 69 22.79 -8.87 4.61
N GLU A 70 23.08 -7.58 4.44
CA GLU A 70 24.28 -6.96 5.00
C GLU A 70 24.35 -7.08 6.53
N THR A 71 23.24 -6.84 7.22
CA THR A 71 23.17 -6.94 8.68
C THR A 71 23.36 -8.39 9.13
N VAL A 72 22.69 -9.36 8.49
CA VAL A 72 22.87 -10.80 8.75
C VAL A 72 24.33 -11.23 8.60
N ARG A 73 25.02 -10.75 7.55
CA ARG A 73 26.45 -11.04 7.32
C ARG A 73 27.35 -10.46 8.40
N ARG A 74 27.06 -9.26 8.90
CA ARG A 74 27.87 -8.55 9.92
C ARG A 74 27.61 -9.07 11.34
N THR A 75 26.40 -9.50 11.64
CA THR A 75 26.02 -10.02 12.97
C THR A 75 26.71 -11.35 13.22
N THR A 76 27.36 -11.51 14.37
CA THR A 76 27.98 -12.78 14.81
C THR A 76 27.13 -13.56 15.81
N ASP A 77 26.15 -12.91 16.44
CA ASP A 77 25.18 -13.52 17.34
C ASP A 77 24.20 -14.43 16.57
N HIS A 78 24.11 -15.69 17.00
CA HIS A 78 23.23 -16.69 16.42
C HIS A 78 21.75 -16.34 16.61
N GLU A 79 21.35 -15.91 17.82
CA GLU A 79 19.95 -15.58 18.08
C GLU A 79 19.50 -14.37 17.24
N ALA A 80 20.37 -13.37 17.11
CA ALA A 80 20.11 -12.21 16.25
C ALA A 80 20.00 -12.60 14.77
N ARG A 81 20.84 -13.52 14.27
CA ARG A 81 20.71 -14.06 12.91
C ARG A 81 19.41 -14.81 12.71
N GLU A 82 18.98 -15.62 13.67
CA GLU A 82 17.69 -16.31 13.62
C GLU A 82 16.53 -15.31 13.60
N ARG A 83 16.55 -14.28 14.46
CA ARG A 83 15.53 -13.20 14.45
C ARG A 83 15.45 -12.51 13.10
N LEU A 84 16.59 -12.09 12.53
CA LEU A 84 16.64 -11.48 11.20
C LEU A 84 16.15 -12.45 10.11
N GLY A 85 16.49 -13.74 10.22
CA GLY A 85 16.02 -14.82 9.37
C GLY A 85 14.50 -15.01 9.40
N GLN A 86 13.90 -14.83 10.57
CA GLN A 86 12.45 -14.97 10.82
C GLN A 86 11.66 -13.69 10.59
N ALA A 87 12.31 -12.53 10.51
CA ALA A 87 11.63 -11.28 10.19
C ALA A 87 10.97 -11.35 8.81
N ARG A 88 9.75 -10.80 8.70
CA ARG A 88 8.95 -10.77 7.48
C ARG A 88 8.59 -9.32 7.13
N PRO A 89 9.54 -8.54 6.59
CA PRO A 89 9.23 -7.17 6.17
C PRO A 89 8.28 -7.15 4.96
N PHE A 90 8.31 -8.21 4.14
CA PHE A 90 7.45 -8.36 2.99
C PHE A 90 6.63 -9.65 3.03
N ILE A 91 5.42 -9.57 2.49
CA ILE A 91 4.60 -10.72 2.10
C ILE A 91 4.41 -10.63 0.59
N VAL A 92 4.98 -11.60 -0.12
CA VAL A 92 5.01 -11.61 -1.59
C VAL A 92 3.88 -12.49 -2.10
N THR A 93 3.08 -11.96 -3.01
CA THR A 93 1.96 -12.69 -3.60
C THR A 93 2.01 -12.62 -5.12
N TRP A 94 1.59 -13.68 -5.80
CA TRP A 94 1.57 -13.68 -7.26
C TRP A 94 0.29 -14.28 -7.83
N PHE A 95 -0.15 -13.71 -8.95
CA PHE A 95 -1.40 -14.04 -9.61
C PHE A 95 -1.15 -14.79 -10.91
N GLY A 96 -1.94 -15.85 -11.14
CA GLY A 96 -2.03 -16.50 -12.46
C GLY A 96 -0.80 -17.29 -12.91
N ALA A 97 0.11 -17.63 -12.00
CA ALA A 97 1.28 -18.47 -12.29
C ALA A 97 1.76 -19.23 -11.03
N ASP A 98 2.72 -20.14 -11.22
CA ASP A 98 3.27 -20.98 -10.13
C ASP A 98 4.37 -20.28 -9.32
N SER A 99 4.95 -19.18 -9.84
CA SER A 99 5.99 -18.41 -9.17
C SER A 99 5.88 -16.91 -9.48
N LEU A 100 6.49 -16.07 -8.63
CA LEU A 100 6.58 -14.62 -8.88
C LEU A 100 7.23 -14.30 -10.24
N LEU A 101 8.35 -14.97 -10.57
CA LEU A 101 9.08 -14.73 -11.81
C LEU A 101 8.23 -15.09 -13.03
N SER A 102 7.56 -16.24 -12.99
CA SER A 102 6.66 -16.66 -14.09
C SER A 102 5.44 -15.76 -14.23
N ALA A 103 4.90 -15.26 -13.11
CA ALA A 103 3.80 -14.31 -13.13
C ALA A 103 4.21 -12.99 -13.80
N PHE A 104 5.43 -12.50 -13.51
CA PHE A 104 5.97 -11.29 -14.12
C PHE A 104 6.39 -11.50 -15.60
N ALA A 105 7.01 -12.64 -15.92
CA ALA A 105 7.31 -13.02 -17.30
C ALA A 105 6.03 -13.08 -18.16
N GLY A 106 4.94 -13.61 -17.60
CA GLY A 106 3.62 -13.60 -18.22
C GLY A 106 3.14 -12.19 -18.58
N GLN A 107 3.35 -11.20 -17.71
CA GLN A 107 2.97 -9.80 -17.97
C GLN A 107 3.86 -9.13 -19.02
N LEU A 108 5.16 -9.38 -18.98
CA LEU A 108 6.08 -8.88 -20.01
C LEU A 108 5.67 -9.36 -21.41
N ARG A 109 5.19 -10.60 -21.53
CA ARG A 109 4.68 -11.18 -22.77
C ARG A 109 3.31 -10.65 -23.21
N GLN A 110 2.55 -9.96 -22.35
CA GLN A 110 1.31 -9.31 -22.73
C GLN A 110 1.60 -8.03 -23.52
N VAL A 111 1.94 -8.21 -24.79
CA VAL A 111 2.22 -7.17 -25.78
C VAL A 111 1.09 -7.18 -26.81
N ASP A 112 -0.06 -6.63 -26.43
CA ASP A 112 -1.19 -6.40 -27.33
C ASP A 112 -1.04 -5.00 -27.96
N PRO A 113 -0.96 -4.87 -29.31
CA PRO A 113 -0.84 -3.58 -30.01
C PRO A 113 -1.97 -2.58 -29.73
N ASN A 114 -3.13 -3.07 -29.24
CA ASN A 114 -4.29 -2.24 -28.92
C ASN A 114 -4.53 -2.12 -27.40
N ARG A 115 -3.73 -2.82 -26.58
CA ARG A 115 -3.82 -2.86 -25.11
C ARG A 115 -2.42 -2.97 -24.53
N HIS A 116 -1.62 -1.94 -24.71
CA HIS A 116 -0.30 -1.87 -24.10
C HIS A 116 -0.45 -1.85 -22.57
N PHE A 117 -0.14 -2.97 -21.92
CA PHE A 117 0.13 -2.94 -20.49
C PHE A 117 1.47 -2.26 -20.31
N ARG A 118 1.42 -0.96 -20.01
CA ARG A 118 2.58 -0.14 -19.70
C ARG A 118 3.10 -0.52 -18.33
N LEU A 119 4.38 -0.86 -18.31
CA LEU A 119 5.10 -1.23 -17.12
C LEU A 119 5.89 -0.01 -16.65
N SER A 120 5.43 0.71 -15.63
CA SER A 120 6.03 2.02 -15.26
C SER A 120 7.54 1.93 -15.02
N GLY A 121 8.00 0.88 -14.34
CA GLY A 121 9.39 0.60 -14.04
C GLY A 121 10.14 -0.08 -15.18
N TRP A 122 9.47 -0.36 -16.29
CA TRP A 122 10.05 -0.94 -17.51
C TRP A 122 9.69 -0.13 -18.76
N SER A 123 9.24 1.11 -18.56
CA SER A 123 8.79 2.00 -19.63
C SER A 123 9.81 2.24 -20.74
N PRO A 124 11.15 2.21 -20.51
CA PRO A 124 12.12 2.32 -21.61
C PRO A 124 12.07 1.17 -22.63
N ILE A 125 11.43 0.04 -22.30
CA ILE A 125 11.23 -1.10 -23.19
C ILE A 125 9.75 -1.41 -23.47
N ASP A 126 8.83 -0.52 -23.09
CA ASP A 126 7.38 -0.79 -23.17
C ASP A 126 6.93 -1.13 -24.61
N ASP A 127 7.48 -0.42 -25.59
CA ASP A 127 7.18 -0.55 -27.02
C ASP A 127 8.11 -1.56 -27.74
N GLU A 128 9.11 -2.11 -27.04
CA GLU A 128 10.12 -3.01 -27.60
C GLU A 128 9.73 -4.47 -27.37
N VAL A 129 8.78 -4.97 -28.19
CA VAL A 129 8.20 -6.32 -28.10
C VAL A 129 9.25 -7.41 -27.96
N ASP A 130 10.31 -7.38 -28.76
CA ASP A 130 11.35 -8.41 -28.75
C ASP A 130 12.19 -8.35 -27.47
N ARG A 131 12.49 -7.14 -26.97
CA ARG A 131 13.20 -6.97 -25.68
C ARG A 131 12.35 -7.43 -24.50
N ARG A 132 11.05 -7.14 -24.51
CA ARG A 132 10.11 -7.64 -23.49
C ARG A 132 10.06 -9.17 -23.48
N ARG A 133 10.03 -9.80 -24.65
CA ARG A 133 10.04 -11.27 -24.77
C ARG A 133 11.36 -11.87 -24.28
N GLU A 134 12.49 -11.32 -24.70
CA GLU A 134 13.80 -11.79 -24.24
C GLU A 134 13.96 -11.65 -22.72
N LEU A 135 13.50 -10.53 -22.14
CA LEU A 135 13.48 -10.34 -20.69
C LEU A 135 12.58 -11.37 -19.98
N ALA A 136 11.39 -11.63 -20.53
CA ALA A 136 10.48 -12.65 -20.00
C ALA A 136 11.10 -14.06 -20.04
N ASP A 137 11.76 -14.40 -21.14
CA ASP A 137 12.43 -15.70 -21.30
C ASP A 137 13.63 -15.83 -20.34
N SER A 138 14.37 -14.75 -20.10
CA SER A 138 15.41 -14.70 -19.06
C SER A 138 14.85 -14.98 -17.66
N LEU A 139 13.68 -14.46 -17.33
CA LEU A 139 13.03 -14.67 -16.04
C LEU A 139 12.52 -16.10 -15.87
N ASP A 140 11.95 -16.69 -16.93
CA ASP A 140 11.46 -18.07 -16.94
C ASP A 140 12.59 -19.11 -17.05
N SER A 141 13.75 -18.75 -17.58
CA SER A 141 14.92 -19.63 -17.66
C SER A 141 15.44 -20.10 -16.29
N ALA A 142 15.02 -19.45 -15.20
CA ALA A 142 15.23 -19.92 -13.83
C ALA A 142 14.41 -21.17 -13.47
N GLY A 143 13.54 -21.66 -14.36
CA GLY A 143 12.50 -22.65 -14.11
C GLY A 143 12.93 -24.07 -13.71
N ASP A 144 14.19 -24.48 -13.96
CA ASP A 144 14.62 -25.86 -13.69
C ASP A 144 15.50 -26.01 -12.44
N ASN A 145 16.10 -24.93 -11.93
CA ASN A 145 16.87 -24.94 -10.70
C ASN A 145 16.40 -23.82 -9.76
N PRO A 146 15.64 -24.15 -8.68
CA PRO A 146 15.09 -23.16 -7.76
C PRO A 146 16.15 -22.43 -6.92
N HIS A 147 17.44 -22.75 -7.07
CA HIS A 147 18.54 -22.05 -6.42
C HIS A 147 19.37 -21.19 -7.38
N GLN A 148 19.10 -21.24 -8.68
CA GLN A 148 19.80 -20.41 -9.65
C GLN A 148 19.03 -19.10 -9.86
N PRO A 149 19.64 -17.92 -9.61
CA PRO A 149 19.00 -16.66 -9.94
C PRO A 149 18.86 -16.51 -11.47
N PRO A 150 17.81 -15.85 -11.96
CA PRO A 150 17.67 -15.57 -13.38
C PRO A 150 18.84 -14.68 -13.84
N THR A 151 19.29 -14.86 -15.08
CA THR A 151 20.38 -14.07 -15.66
C THR A 151 19.80 -12.97 -16.55
N ALA A 152 20.22 -11.73 -16.30
CA ALA A 152 19.80 -10.59 -17.09
C ALA A 152 20.27 -10.73 -18.55
N PRO A 153 19.44 -10.35 -19.55
CA PRO A 153 19.90 -10.24 -20.93
C PRO A 153 21.10 -9.30 -21.06
N ALA A 154 22.05 -9.62 -21.92
CA ALA A 154 23.30 -8.84 -22.05
C ALA A 154 23.08 -7.39 -22.50
N TRP A 155 22.00 -7.12 -23.26
CA TRP A 155 21.63 -5.78 -23.67
C TRP A 155 21.11 -4.95 -22.49
N LEU A 156 20.50 -5.56 -21.47
CA LEU A 156 19.89 -4.84 -20.35
C LEU A 156 20.93 -4.01 -19.61
N THR A 157 22.08 -4.61 -19.29
CA THR A 157 23.19 -3.93 -18.60
C THR A 157 23.96 -2.98 -19.50
N LYS A 158 24.03 -3.25 -20.81
CA LYS A 158 24.82 -2.43 -21.75
C LYS A 158 24.09 -1.18 -22.22
N GLU A 159 22.77 -1.27 -22.34
CA GLU A 159 21.96 -0.27 -23.03
C GLU A 159 21.01 0.49 -22.08
N TYR A 160 20.70 -0.07 -20.91
CA TYR A 160 19.79 0.53 -19.94
C TYR A 160 20.36 0.53 -18.51
N GLU A 161 21.18 1.53 -18.22
CA GLU A 161 21.67 1.83 -16.88
C GLU A 161 20.48 2.14 -15.95
N GLY A 162 20.14 1.21 -15.06
CA GLY A 162 18.97 1.29 -14.16
C GLY A 162 17.96 0.15 -14.32
N LEU A 163 17.73 -0.38 -15.53
CA LEU A 163 16.87 -1.57 -15.68
C LEU A 163 17.56 -2.84 -15.20
N ALA A 164 18.90 -2.90 -15.28
CA ALA A 164 19.68 -4.00 -14.71
C ALA A 164 19.50 -4.10 -13.18
N GLU A 165 19.52 -2.98 -12.47
CA GLU A 165 19.32 -2.95 -11.00
C GLU A 165 17.89 -3.38 -10.63
N ARG A 166 16.89 -2.98 -11.42
CA ARG A 166 15.49 -3.41 -11.25
C ARG A 166 15.35 -4.92 -11.44
N PHE A 167 16.05 -5.49 -12.42
CA PHE A 167 16.09 -6.95 -12.64
C PHE A 167 16.72 -7.68 -11.45
N GLU A 168 17.85 -7.21 -10.96
CA GLU A 168 18.52 -7.79 -9.78
C GLU A 168 17.64 -7.73 -8.53
N THR A 169 16.93 -6.61 -8.35
CA THR A 169 15.97 -6.42 -7.26
C THR A 169 14.82 -7.41 -7.35
N LEU A 170 14.24 -7.59 -8.55
CA LEU A 170 13.18 -8.56 -8.78
C LEU A 170 13.66 -10.01 -8.51
N ALA A 171 14.87 -10.35 -8.95
CA ALA A 171 15.49 -11.64 -8.67
C ALA A 171 15.65 -11.88 -7.15
N ARG A 172 16.08 -10.86 -6.40
CA ARG A 172 16.21 -10.93 -4.93
C ARG A 172 14.85 -11.05 -4.24
N LEU A 173 13.83 -10.33 -4.71
CA LEU A 173 12.46 -10.47 -4.19
C LEU A 173 11.92 -11.88 -4.43
N ALA A 174 12.18 -12.45 -5.62
CA ALA A 174 11.80 -13.82 -5.94
C ALA A 174 12.52 -14.84 -5.04
N GLU A 175 13.82 -14.65 -4.78
CA GLU A 175 14.56 -15.49 -3.82
C GLU A 175 13.98 -15.38 -2.40
N TYR A 176 13.73 -14.16 -1.92
CA TYR A 176 13.10 -13.91 -0.63
C TYR A 176 11.72 -14.58 -0.52
N SER A 177 10.91 -14.53 -1.57
CA SER A 177 9.57 -15.13 -1.61
C SER A 177 9.57 -16.65 -1.42
N ARG A 178 10.71 -17.33 -1.68
CA ARG A 178 10.85 -18.78 -1.45
C ARG A 178 11.11 -19.12 0.01
N THR A 179 11.41 -18.14 0.86
CA THR A 179 11.58 -18.40 2.30
C THR A 179 10.25 -18.78 2.94
N PRO A 180 10.25 -19.65 3.97
CA PRO A 180 9.00 -20.10 4.60
C PRO A 180 8.14 -18.93 5.05
N ASP A 181 6.86 -18.99 4.68
CA ASP A 181 5.83 -17.99 4.96
C ASP A 181 6.05 -16.59 4.33
N ALA A 182 6.97 -16.43 3.38
CA ALA A 182 7.24 -15.13 2.74
C ALA A 182 6.57 -14.94 1.38
N GLY A 183 6.27 -16.02 0.66
CA GLY A 183 5.72 -15.97 -0.69
C GLY A 183 4.63 -17.00 -0.92
N PHE A 184 3.53 -16.59 -1.55
CA PHE A 184 2.39 -17.44 -1.83
C PHE A 184 1.74 -17.14 -3.18
N ALA A 185 1.21 -18.16 -3.84
CA ALA A 185 0.25 -17.96 -4.91
C ALA A 185 -1.02 -17.30 -4.33
N ALA A 186 -1.46 -16.21 -4.96
CA ALA A 186 -2.67 -15.52 -4.55
C ALA A 186 -3.87 -16.46 -4.63
N SER A 187 -4.68 -16.45 -3.58
CA SER A 187 -5.92 -17.20 -3.57
C SER A 187 -6.96 -16.51 -4.44
N LYS A 188 -7.95 -17.27 -4.93
CA LYS A 188 -9.10 -16.65 -5.60
C LYS A 188 -9.85 -15.81 -4.56
N PRO A 189 -10.12 -14.52 -4.82
CA PRO A 189 -10.84 -13.69 -3.87
C PRO A 189 -12.29 -14.17 -3.77
N THR A 190 -12.86 -14.05 -2.57
CA THR A 190 -14.26 -14.40 -2.27
C THR A 190 -15.19 -13.47 -3.02
N ILE A 191 -14.87 -12.16 -3.04
CA ILE A 191 -15.61 -11.15 -3.81
C ILE A 191 -14.78 -10.70 -5.01
N GLN A 192 -15.34 -10.82 -6.22
CA GLN A 192 -14.73 -10.33 -7.46
C GLN A 192 -15.10 -8.86 -7.71
N LEU A 193 -14.37 -8.17 -8.60
CA LEU A 193 -14.68 -6.78 -8.96
C LEU A 193 -16.12 -6.63 -9.48
N ALA A 194 -16.56 -7.59 -10.30
CA ALA A 194 -17.92 -7.62 -10.83
C ALA A 194 -18.98 -7.67 -9.72
N ASP A 195 -18.71 -8.39 -8.61
CA ASP A 195 -19.65 -8.52 -7.50
C ASP A 195 -19.80 -7.18 -6.75
N TYR A 196 -18.70 -6.43 -6.54
CA TYR A 196 -18.77 -5.09 -5.96
C TYR A 196 -19.54 -4.10 -6.84
N LEU A 197 -19.25 -4.12 -8.15
CA LEU A 197 -19.95 -3.26 -9.11
C LEU A 197 -21.44 -3.62 -9.21
N ASP A 198 -21.76 -4.91 -9.16
CA ASP A 198 -23.14 -5.38 -9.17
C ASP A 198 -23.90 -5.03 -7.90
N HIS A 199 -23.25 -5.14 -6.73
CA HIS A 199 -23.80 -4.69 -5.45
C HIS A 199 -24.15 -3.20 -5.51
N PHE A 200 -23.21 -2.35 -5.93
CA PHE A 200 -23.43 -0.90 -6.03
C PHE A 200 -24.55 -0.54 -7.01
N ALA A 201 -24.56 -1.17 -8.18
CA ALA A 201 -25.53 -0.90 -9.23
C ALA A 201 -26.96 -1.36 -8.88
N ARG A 202 -27.13 -2.20 -7.85
CA ARG A 202 -28.43 -2.68 -7.35
C ARG A 202 -28.92 -1.94 -6.11
N LEU A 203 -28.15 -1.00 -5.56
CA LEU A 203 -28.61 -0.21 -4.42
C LEU A 203 -29.87 0.57 -4.79
N GLU A 204 -30.89 0.46 -3.94
CA GLU A 204 -32.09 1.27 -4.04
C GLU A 204 -31.75 2.75 -3.88
N GLN A 205 -32.59 3.64 -4.40
CA GLN A 205 -32.32 5.08 -4.38
C GLN A 205 -32.10 5.60 -2.94
N GLU A 206 -32.89 5.15 -1.98
CA GLU A 206 -32.74 5.52 -0.57
C GLU A 206 -31.42 5.02 0.04
N GLU A 207 -30.95 3.84 -0.38
CA GLU A 207 -29.69 3.26 0.09
C GLU A 207 -28.49 4.02 -0.49
N LEU A 208 -28.56 4.39 -1.77
CA LEU A 208 -27.56 5.22 -2.43
C LEU A 208 -27.48 6.61 -1.79
N GLU A 209 -28.63 7.24 -1.52
CA GLU A 209 -28.72 8.53 -0.82
C GLU A 209 -28.14 8.46 0.59
N GLY A 210 -28.45 7.39 1.32
CA GLY A 210 -27.88 7.12 2.62
C GLY A 210 -26.36 6.93 2.59
N ALA A 211 -25.85 6.19 1.60
CA ALA A 211 -24.41 5.96 1.43
C ALA A 211 -23.68 7.25 1.04
N ALA A 212 -24.18 7.98 0.04
CA ALA A 212 -23.62 9.25 -0.43
C ALA A 212 -23.53 10.28 0.71
N ARG A 213 -24.61 10.45 1.49
CA ARG A 213 -24.64 11.37 2.63
C ARG A 213 -23.66 10.98 3.75
N ARG A 214 -23.51 9.68 4.05
CA ARG A 214 -22.60 9.20 5.10
C ARG A 214 -21.12 9.41 4.75
N LEU A 215 -20.80 9.51 3.46
CA LEU A 215 -19.44 9.51 2.93
C LEU A 215 -19.07 10.86 2.29
N ASP A 216 -19.87 11.90 2.55
CA ASP A 216 -19.75 13.26 2.00
C ASP A 216 -19.58 13.30 0.47
N CYS A 217 -20.22 12.35 -0.22
CA CYS A 217 -20.25 12.30 -1.67
C CYS A 217 -21.54 12.98 -2.18
N PRO A 218 -21.44 13.94 -3.11
CA PRO A 218 -22.61 14.48 -3.81
C PRO A 218 -23.43 13.36 -4.47
N LEU A 219 -24.74 13.39 -4.27
CA LEU A 219 -25.66 12.35 -4.76
C LEU A 219 -25.68 12.25 -6.28
N ASP A 220 -25.54 13.38 -6.97
CA ASP A 220 -25.45 13.47 -8.42
C ASP A 220 -24.21 12.73 -8.95
N LEU A 221 -23.06 12.85 -8.28
CA LEU A 221 -21.86 12.09 -8.63
C LEU A 221 -22.05 10.58 -8.40
N ALA A 222 -22.61 10.19 -7.24
CA ALA A 222 -22.87 8.79 -6.93
C ALA A 222 -23.86 8.16 -7.94
N THR A 223 -24.89 8.91 -8.33
CA THR A 223 -25.88 8.50 -9.33
C THR A 223 -25.25 8.38 -10.71
N ALA A 224 -24.42 9.34 -11.12
CA ALA A 224 -23.74 9.31 -12.41
C ALA A 224 -22.84 8.07 -12.57
N ILE A 225 -22.09 7.68 -11.54
CA ILE A 225 -21.30 6.43 -11.59
C ILE A 225 -22.21 5.21 -11.72
N ARG A 226 -23.29 5.16 -10.92
CA ARG A 226 -24.24 4.04 -10.96
C ARG A 226 -24.82 3.89 -12.37
N ASP A 227 -25.20 5.00 -13.00
CA ASP A 227 -25.77 5.04 -14.34
C ASP A 227 -24.73 4.64 -15.39
N GLU A 228 -23.46 5.07 -15.26
CA GLU A 228 -22.36 4.65 -16.14
C GLU A 228 -22.08 3.14 -16.01
N ILE A 229 -22.06 2.57 -14.80
CA ILE A 229 -21.90 1.13 -14.61
C ILE A 229 -23.07 0.36 -15.25
N ASN A 230 -24.30 0.83 -15.02
CA ASN A 230 -25.49 0.19 -15.58
C ASN A 230 -25.51 0.26 -17.12
N SER A 231 -25.12 1.38 -17.72
CA SER A 231 -25.06 1.53 -19.18
C SER A 231 -24.01 0.62 -19.81
N ARG A 232 -22.96 0.26 -19.08
CA ARG A 232 -21.84 -0.58 -19.55
C ARG A 232 -22.02 -2.07 -19.29
N ARG A 233 -22.88 -2.46 -18.34
CA ARG A 233 -22.99 -3.85 -17.83
C ARG A 233 -23.17 -4.91 -18.94
N GLU A 234 -23.88 -4.59 -20.02
CA GLU A 234 -24.11 -5.51 -21.15
C GLU A 234 -23.02 -5.45 -22.24
N HIS A 235 -22.12 -4.47 -22.18
CA HIS A 235 -21.17 -4.15 -23.25
C HIS A 235 -19.72 -4.42 -22.86
N VAL A 236 -19.41 -4.54 -21.57
CA VAL A 236 -18.05 -4.71 -21.07
C VAL A 236 -17.95 -5.85 -20.08
N ASN A 237 -16.74 -6.40 -19.93
CA ASN A 237 -16.45 -7.30 -18.82
C ASN A 237 -16.24 -6.48 -17.54
N LEU A 238 -17.27 -6.39 -16.69
CA LEU A 238 -17.19 -5.69 -15.39
C LEU A 238 -16.16 -6.31 -14.43
N GLY A 239 -15.75 -7.57 -14.63
CA GLY A 239 -14.67 -8.19 -13.87
C GLY A 239 -13.27 -7.64 -14.21
N SER A 240 -13.15 -6.81 -15.25
CA SER A 240 -11.91 -6.14 -15.63
C SER A 240 -12.05 -4.63 -15.41
N ARG A 241 -11.03 -3.97 -14.84
CA ARG A 241 -10.99 -2.50 -14.77
C ARG A 241 -10.68 -1.81 -16.11
N SER A 242 -10.25 -2.57 -17.12
CA SER A 242 -9.75 -2.02 -18.40
C SER A 242 -10.76 -1.13 -19.12
N TRP A 243 -12.06 -1.37 -18.94
CA TRP A 243 -13.10 -0.55 -19.56
C TRP A 243 -13.14 0.86 -18.97
N ALA A 244 -12.91 1.02 -17.67
CA ALA A 244 -12.90 2.32 -17.01
C ALA A 244 -11.66 3.15 -17.41
N HIS A 245 -10.53 2.48 -17.65
CA HIS A 245 -9.35 3.11 -18.23
C HIS A 245 -9.56 3.50 -19.70
N ALA A 246 -10.21 2.64 -20.49
CA ALA A 246 -10.59 2.97 -21.86
C ALA A 246 -11.57 4.16 -21.92
N LEU A 247 -12.47 4.29 -20.95
CA LEU A 247 -13.40 5.40 -20.85
C LEU A 247 -12.66 6.74 -20.80
N VAL A 248 -11.69 6.87 -19.88
CA VAL A 248 -10.82 8.06 -19.76
C VAL A 248 -10.02 8.31 -21.04
N ALA A 249 -9.42 7.27 -21.62
CA ALA A 249 -8.58 7.40 -22.81
C ALA A 249 -9.32 7.93 -24.05
N HIS A 250 -10.62 7.66 -24.16
CA HIS A 250 -11.46 8.10 -25.28
C HIS A 250 -12.39 9.27 -24.92
N SER A 251 -12.17 9.91 -23.77
CA SER A 251 -13.00 11.02 -23.30
C SER A 251 -12.74 12.30 -24.08
N THR A 252 -13.81 13.08 -24.32
CA THR A 252 -13.65 14.49 -24.65
C THR A 252 -13.26 15.28 -23.39
N PRO A 253 -12.74 16.52 -23.50
CA PRO A 253 -12.44 17.34 -22.33
C PRO A 253 -13.65 17.57 -21.40
N GLU A 254 -14.87 17.56 -21.94
CA GLU A 254 -16.11 17.75 -21.19
C GLU A 254 -16.48 16.50 -20.37
N ASP A 255 -16.22 15.31 -20.92
CA ASP A 255 -16.52 14.02 -20.27
C ASP A 255 -15.38 13.51 -19.40
N LEU A 256 -14.18 14.10 -19.52
CA LEU A 256 -12.97 13.61 -18.86
C LEU A 256 -13.14 13.55 -17.34
N ARG A 257 -13.69 14.60 -16.73
CA ARG A 257 -13.84 14.68 -15.27
C ARG A 257 -14.76 13.59 -14.69
N PRO A 258 -16.00 13.38 -15.18
CA PRO A 258 -16.84 12.28 -14.70
C PRO A 258 -16.24 10.90 -14.98
N HIS A 259 -15.54 10.73 -16.11
CA HIS A 259 -14.87 9.47 -16.44
C HIS A 259 -13.65 9.20 -15.53
N GLU A 260 -12.90 10.23 -15.13
CA GLU A 260 -11.83 10.13 -14.13
C GLU A 260 -12.40 9.69 -12.77
N GLY A 261 -13.55 10.20 -12.37
CA GLY A 261 -14.25 9.76 -11.15
C GLY A 261 -14.71 8.30 -11.21
N THR A 262 -15.24 7.86 -12.36
CA THR A 262 -15.61 6.46 -12.58
C THR A 262 -14.39 5.54 -12.51
N ARG A 263 -13.27 5.94 -13.12
CA ARG A 263 -12.01 5.18 -13.03
C ARG A 263 -11.53 5.06 -11.59
N GLU A 264 -11.50 6.15 -10.82
CA GLU A 264 -11.09 6.13 -9.41
C GLU A 264 -11.95 5.17 -8.57
N PHE A 265 -13.27 5.22 -8.76
CA PHE A 265 -14.20 4.31 -8.09
C PHE A 265 -13.90 2.84 -8.43
N VAL A 266 -13.74 2.51 -9.71
CA VAL A 266 -13.47 1.13 -10.17
C VAL A 266 -12.09 0.64 -9.73
N ASP A 267 -11.06 1.48 -9.80
CA ASP A 267 -9.70 1.13 -9.34
C ASP A 267 -9.69 0.86 -7.84
N THR A 268 -10.45 1.63 -7.04
CA THR A 268 -10.61 1.40 -5.60
C THR A 268 -11.21 0.03 -5.30
N LEU A 269 -12.30 -0.34 -5.99
CA LEU A 269 -12.92 -1.66 -5.84
C LEU A 269 -11.97 -2.79 -6.28
N TYR A 270 -11.25 -2.59 -7.38
CA TYR A 270 -10.30 -3.59 -7.89
C TYR A 270 -9.12 -3.81 -6.92
N ASN A 271 -8.64 -2.74 -6.28
CA ASN A 271 -7.59 -2.84 -5.26
C ASN A 271 -8.04 -3.67 -4.05
N ALA A 272 -9.32 -3.61 -3.67
CA ALA A 272 -9.87 -4.46 -2.61
C ALA A 272 -9.88 -5.95 -2.99
N VAL A 273 -10.14 -6.27 -4.25
CA VAL A 273 -10.09 -7.65 -4.78
C VAL A 273 -8.66 -8.19 -4.72
N LEU A 274 -7.68 -7.39 -5.13
CA LEU A 274 -6.27 -7.77 -5.07
C LEU A 274 -5.79 -7.95 -3.63
N ALA A 275 -6.24 -7.09 -2.72
CA ALA A 275 -5.95 -7.20 -1.31
C ALA A 275 -6.38 -8.53 -0.70
N GLU A 276 -7.64 -8.87 -0.96
CA GLU A 276 -8.25 -10.09 -0.45
C GLU A 276 -7.54 -11.33 -1.00
N SER A 277 -7.25 -11.31 -2.30
CA SER A 277 -6.53 -12.40 -2.97
C SER A 277 -5.12 -12.62 -2.40
N ALA A 278 -4.46 -11.53 -1.98
CA ALA A 278 -3.15 -11.54 -1.35
C ALA A 278 -3.18 -11.97 0.12
N GLY A 279 -4.36 -12.32 0.67
CA GLY A 279 -4.50 -12.78 2.04
C GLY A 279 -4.31 -11.68 3.08
N ALA A 280 -4.60 -10.42 2.72
CA ALA A 280 -4.57 -9.31 3.66
C ALA A 280 -5.62 -9.55 4.77
N GLN A 281 -5.14 -9.90 5.97
CA GLN A 281 -6.00 -10.28 7.09
C GLN A 281 -6.68 -9.08 7.75
N ASP A 282 -6.07 -7.89 7.70
CA ASP A 282 -6.44 -6.76 8.55
C ASP A 282 -6.44 -5.44 7.75
N GLY A 283 -6.98 -5.45 6.52
CA GLY A 283 -7.18 -4.23 5.74
C GLY A 283 -6.32 -4.07 4.50
N TYR A 284 -6.72 -3.10 3.68
CA TYR A 284 -6.02 -2.72 2.46
C TYR A 284 -6.08 -1.22 2.29
N MET A 285 -5.00 -0.67 1.73
CA MET A 285 -5.04 0.71 1.27
C MET A 285 -5.68 0.72 -0.11
N SER A 286 -6.91 1.23 -0.12
CA SER A 286 -7.39 1.97 -1.29
C SER A 286 -6.36 3.04 -1.62
N SER A 287 -6.17 3.33 -2.91
CA SER A 287 -5.41 4.50 -3.35
C SER A 287 -5.86 5.68 -2.51
N VAL A 288 -5.04 6.17 -1.58
CA VAL A 288 -5.37 7.45 -0.96
C VAL A 288 -5.52 8.40 -2.14
N PRO A 289 -6.60 9.18 -2.22
CA PRO A 289 -6.67 10.20 -3.24
C PRO A 289 -5.39 11.01 -3.17
N ARG A 290 -4.71 11.10 -4.30
CA ARG A 290 -3.40 11.74 -4.46
C ARG A 290 -3.37 13.05 -3.69
N ALA A 291 -2.21 13.45 -3.19
CA ALA A 291 -2.05 14.75 -2.52
C ALA A 291 -2.61 15.92 -3.38
N ASP A 292 -2.49 15.79 -4.70
CA ASP A 292 -2.99 16.72 -5.73
C ASP A 292 -4.36 16.32 -6.32
N ALA A 293 -5.00 15.26 -5.83
CA ALA A 293 -6.26 14.78 -6.34
C ALA A 293 -7.35 15.80 -6.04
N ARG A 294 -8.06 16.19 -7.11
CA ARG A 294 -9.23 17.06 -7.05
C ARG A 294 -10.28 16.45 -6.11
N GLU A 295 -10.94 17.28 -5.31
CA GLU A 295 -11.93 16.89 -4.28
C GLU A 295 -12.90 15.77 -4.68
N HIS A 296 -13.47 15.86 -5.88
CA HIS A 296 -14.38 14.83 -6.38
C HIS A 296 -13.79 13.41 -6.43
N LEU A 297 -12.48 13.23 -6.70
CA LEU A 297 -11.84 11.91 -6.68
C LEU A 297 -11.75 11.34 -5.26
N LYS A 298 -11.57 12.21 -4.25
CA LYS A 298 -11.59 11.82 -2.83
C LYS A 298 -12.95 11.26 -2.46
N GLN A 299 -14.00 11.97 -2.87
CA GLN A 299 -15.38 11.56 -2.67
C GLN A 299 -15.69 10.23 -3.39
N MET A 300 -15.16 10.00 -4.61
CA MET A 300 -15.36 8.72 -5.32
C MET A 300 -14.66 7.56 -4.61
N ASN A 301 -13.46 7.79 -4.10
CA ASN A 301 -12.72 6.81 -3.30
C ASN A 301 -13.50 6.44 -2.03
N ALA A 302 -13.96 7.45 -1.28
CA ALA A 302 -14.78 7.26 -0.07
C ALA A 302 -16.06 6.48 -0.37
N LEU A 303 -16.76 6.79 -1.46
CA LEU A 303 -17.94 6.06 -1.91
C LEU A 303 -17.63 4.58 -2.19
N ALA A 304 -16.56 4.29 -2.93
CA ALA A 304 -16.12 2.93 -3.23
C ALA A 304 -15.78 2.14 -1.96
N LEU A 305 -15.12 2.77 -0.99
CA LEU A 305 -14.85 2.16 0.32
C LEU A 305 -16.14 1.79 1.06
N GLY A 306 -17.16 2.64 1.00
CA GLY A 306 -18.48 2.36 1.55
C GLY A 306 -19.17 1.17 0.87
N VAL A 307 -19.06 1.06 -0.46
CA VAL A 307 -19.58 -0.06 -1.24
C VAL A 307 -18.91 -1.37 -0.85
N ILE A 308 -17.59 -1.38 -0.68
CA ILE A 308 -16.86 -2.58 -0.30
C ILE A 308 -17.35 -3.10 1.06
N ARG A 309 -17.49 -2.20 2.04
CA ARG A 309 -18.02 -2.54 3.37
C ARG A 309 -19.43 -3.13 3.28
N SER A 310 -20.33 -2.44 2.59
CA SER A 310 -21.72 -2.87 2.45
C SER A 310 -21.86 -4.22 1.72
N CYS A 311 -21.05 -4.46 0.69
CA CYS A 311 -21.04 -5.72 -0.06
C CYS A 311 -20.52 -6.88 0.81
N ARG A 312 -19.44 -6.67 1.57
CA ARG A 312 -18.92 -7.69 2.51
C ARG A 312 -19.93 -8.02 3.60
N GLU A 313 -20.65 -7.00 4.09
CA GLU A 313 -21.71 -7.19 5.07
C GLU A 313 -22.88 -8.02 4.53
N SER A 314 -23.33 -7.75 3.31
CA SER A 314 -24.44 -8.48 2.69
C SER A 314 -24.11 -9.95 2.41
N GLN A 315 -22.83 -10.27 2.20
CA GLN A 315 -22.36 -11.64 1.99
C GLN A 315 -22.08 -12.41 3.30
N GLY A 316 -22.37 -11.83 4.47
CA GLY A 316 -22.14 -12.49 5.76
C GLY A 316 -20.66 -12.73 6.05
N LEU A 317 -19.78 -12.02 5.35
CA LEU A 317 -18.35 -11.98 5.65
C LEU A 317 -18.08 -11.07 6.85
N SER A 318 -19.08 -10.27 7.26
CA SER A 318 -19.04 -9.47 8.47
C SER A 318 -19.44 -10.24 9.75
N GLY A 319 -18.57 -11.14 10.19
CA GLY A 319 -18.44 -11.49 11.62
C GLY A 319 -18.88 -12.89 12.10
N HIS A 320 -18.20 -13.28 13.20
CA HIS A 320 -18.50 -14.32 14.20
C HIS A 320 -18.10 -15.78 13.90
N ARG A 321 -16.79 -16.05 13.93
CA ARG A 321 -16.29 -17.30 14.54
C ARG A 321 -15.87 -17.03 16.00
N PRO A 322 -16.40 -17.76 17.00
CA PRO A 322 -15.94 -17.60 18.38
C PRO A 322 -14.46 -18.02 18.47
N GLY A 323 -13.58 -17.07 18.82
CA GLY A 323 -12.13 -17.29 18.95
C GLY A 323 -11.28 -16.77 17.78
N HIS A 324 -11.90 -16.26 16.71
CA HIS A 324 -11.23 -15.49 15.67
C HIS A 324 -11.96 -14.15 15.53
N VAL A 325 -11.33 -13.09 16.05
CA VAL A 325 -11.61 -11.75 15.55
C VAL A 325 -11.10 -11.78 14.11
N ASP A 326 -11.99 -11.80 13.13
CA ASP A 326 -11.60 -11.64 11.74
C ASP A 326 -11.31 -10.15 11.56
N PRO A 327 -10.03 -9.71 11.43
CA PRO A 327 -9.71 -8.30 11.48
C PRO A 327 -9.87 -7.64 10.10
N ALA A 328 -10.29 -8.41 9.07
CA ALA A 328 -10.47 -7.96 7.70
C ALA A 328 -11.64 -6.96 7.53
N ASP A 329 -12.54 -6.92 8.49
CA ASP A 329 -13.68 -5.99 8.55
C ASP A 329 -13.29 -4.58 9.02
N ARG A 330 -12.08 -4.40 9.55
CA ARG A 330 -11.82 -3.30 10.51
C ARG A 330 -10.46 -2.65 10.36
N THR A 331 -9.99 -2.38 9.15
CA THR A 331 -8.85 -1.46 8.96
C THR A 331 -8.72 -1.05 7.49
N ILE A 332 -9.75 -0.38 6.96
CA ILE A 332 -9.53 0.39 5.73
C ILE A 332 -8.80 1.66 6.19
N SER A 333 -7.51 1.78 5.92
CA SER A 333 -6.76 2.95 6.39
C SER A 333 -5.77 3.48 5.36
N GLY A 334 -6.23 4.49 4.62
CA GLY A 334 -5.37 5.56 4.10
C GLY A 334 -4.88 6.44 5.25
N VAL A 335 -3.83 5.98 5.94
CA VAL A 335 -3.34 6.63 7.17
C VAL A 335 -2.78 8.03 6.90
N PHE A 336 -2.32 8.34 5.68
CA PHE A 336 -1.72 9.64 5.40
C PHE A 336 -2.45 10.34 4.26
N THR A 337 -2.97 11.52 4.53
CA THR A 337 -3.27 12.52 3.51
C THR A 337 -1.99 13.29 3.25
N ALA A 338 -1.48 13.19 2.02
CA ALA A 338 -0.61 14.17 1.38
C ALA A 338 0.66 14.60 2.15
N ALA A 339 1.80 13.94 1.86
CA ALA A 339 3.09 14.63 1.95
C ALA A 339 3.18 15.65 0.81
N GLU A 340 2.68 16.87 0.99
CA GLU A 340 2.92 17.94 0.02
C GLU A 340 4.41 18.27 -0.03
N THR A 341 4.97 18.35 -1.25
CA THR A 341 6.29 18.94 -1.56
C THR A 341 7.55 18.29 -0.98
N LEU A 342 7.46 17.16 -0.26
CA LEU A 342 8.66 16.46 0.22
C LEU A 342 9.33 15.66 -0.91
N PRO A 343 10.66 15.73 -1.07
CA PRO A 343 11.37 14.78 -1.92
C PRO A 343 11.16 13.36 -1.40
N GLY A 344 10.90 12.43 -2.31
CA GLY A 344 11.12 11.02 -2.06
C GLY A 344 12.57 10.79 -1.60
N LEU A 345 12.74 9.82 -0.72
CA LEU A 345 14.05 9.41 -0.24
C LEU A 345 14.78 8.66 -1.35
N PRO A 346 16.03 9.04 -1.70
CA PRO A 346 16.84 8.24 -2.59
C PRO A 346 17.15 6.89 -1.95
N VAL A 347 17.40 5.85 -2.77
CA VAL A 347 17.72 4.49 -2.30
C VAL A 347 18.83 4.49 -1.25
N THR A 348 19.83 5.34 -1.41
CA THR A 348 20.95 5.50 -0.45
C THR A 348 20.47 5.94 0.94
N ALA A 349 19.54 6.89 1.01
CA ALA A 349 18.93 7.34 2.27
C ALA A 349 18.04 6.23 2.85
N LEU A 350 17.22 5.57 2.03
CA LEU A 350 16.42 4.41 2.46
C LEU A 350 17.31 3.30 3.05
N ARG A 351 18.46 3.00 2.43
CA ARG A 351 19.40 2.00 2.94
C ARG A 351 19.96 2.37 4.31
N GLN A 352 20.23 3.65 4.55
CA GLN A 352 20.65 4.08 5.90
C GLN A 352 19.54 3.81 6.91
N LEU A 353 18.30 4.20 6.61
CA LEU A 353 17.15 3.98 7.49
C LEU A 353 16.96 2.49 7.81
N PHE A 354 16.95 1.64 6.78
CA PHE A 354 16.73 0.21 6.97
C PHE A 354 17.91 -0.49 7.62
N THR A 355 19.13 -0.01 7.45
CA THR A 355 20.27 -0.50 8.25
C THR A 355 20.03 -0.29 9.74
N THR A 356 19.57 0.90 10.14
CA THR A 356 19.26 1.18 11.54
C THR A 356 18.07 0.36 12.05
N TYR A 357 17.02 0.20 11.23
CA TYR A 357 15.89 -0.69 11.52
C TYR A 357 16.35 -2.14 11.76
N TRP A 358 17.19 -2.71 10.89
CA TRP A 358 17.69 -4.07 11.09
C TRP A 358 18.62 -4.21 12.29
N ALA A 359 19.38 -3.17 12.63
CA ALA A 359 20.15 -3.14 13.87
C ALA A 359 19.24 -3.22 15.12
N LEU A 360 18.08 -2.55 15.10
CA LEU A 360 17.05 -2.70 16.14
C LEU A 360 16.52 -4.15 16.21
N VAL A 361 16.23 -4.79 15.08
CA VAL A 361 15.76 -6.20 15.05
C VAL A 361 16.83 -7.18 15.57
N ALA A 362 18.09 -6.89 15.30
CA ALA A 362 19.21 -7.70 15.76
C ALA A 362 19.44 -7.59 17.28
N ASP A 363 19.18 -6.44 17.89
CA ASP A 363 19.37 -6.18 19.32
C ASP A 363 18.19 -6.69 20.15
N ARG A 364 18.42 -7.71 21.00
CA ARG A 364 17.36 -8.38 21.77
C ARG A 364 16.59 -7.46 22.71
N GLU A 365 17.28 -6.58 23.43
CA GLU A 365 16.66 -5.73 24.44
C GLU A 365 15.84 -4.63 23.79
N ARG A 366 16.41 -3.99 22.76
CA ARG A 366 15.74 -2.93 22.01
C ARG A 366 14.55 -3.48 21.22
N TRP A 367 14.73 -4.66 20.62
CA TRP A 367 13.67 -5.38 19.90
C TRP A 367 12.46 -5.64 20.79
N GLN A 368 12.66 -6.18 22.00
CA GLN A 368 11.54 -6.51 22.88
C GLN A 368 10.77 -5.25 23.30
N ALA A 369 11.48 -4.20 23.72
CA ALA A 369 10.85 -2.92 24.06
C ALA A 369 10.05 -2.33 22.88
N TRP A 370 10.60 -2.41 21.67
CA TRP A 370 9.90 -1.98 20.47
C TRP A 370 8.66 -2.83 20.18
N GLN A 371 8.74 -4.15 20.26
CA GLN A 371 7.59 -5.04 20.07
C GLN A 371 6.47 -4.77 21.08
N ASP A 372 6.80 -4.63 22.36
CA ASP A 372 5.83 -4.35 23.41
C ASP A 372 5.09 -3.02 23.14
N SER A 373 5.81 -2.02 22.64
CA SER A 373 5.23 -0.74 22.25
C SER A 373 4.30 -0.86 21.03
N CYS A 374 4.68 -1.66 20.03
CA CYS A 374 3.85 -1.95 18.85
C CYS A 374 2.56 -2.69 19.26
N ASP A 375 2.68 -3.74 20.06
CA ASP A 375 1.54 -4.55 20.51
C ASP A 375 0.53 -3.71 21.29
N ARG A 376 1.01 -2.82 22.17
CA ARG A 376 0.16 -1.90 22.92
C ARG A 376 -0.57 -0.92 22.00
N LEU A 377 0.15 -0.27 21.08
CA LEU A 377 -0.41 0.72 20.17
C LEU A 377 -1.44 0.09 19.22
N ASN A 378 -1.09 -1.02 18.57
CA ASN A 378 -1.99 -1.75 17.69
C ASN A 378 -3.25 -2.23 18.43
N SER A 379 -3.11 -2.76 19.66
CA SER A 379 -4.27 -3.18 20.46
C SER A 379 -5.23 -2.05 20.80
N LEU A 380 -4.73 -0.81 20.96
CA LEU A 380 -5.57 0.36 21.23
C LEU A 380 -6.23 0.89 19.95
N LEU A 381 -5.54 0.82 18.82
CA LEU A 381 -6.11 1.11 17.51
C LEU A 381 -7.31 0.18 17.22
N ASP A 382 -7.15 -1.13 17.43
CA ASP A 382 -8.21 -2.12 17.23
C ASP A 382 -9.43 -1.85 18.14
N GLN A 383 -9.18 -1.43 19.39
CA GLN A 383 -10.24 -1.10 20.34
C GLN A 383 -11.00 0.17 19.97
N ALA A 384 -10.29 1.21 19.51
CA ALA A 384 -10.89 2.45 19.06
C ALA A 384 -11.83 2.19 17.88
N GLU A 385 -11.39 1.37 16.93
CA GLU A 385 -12.17 1.00 15.75
C GLU A 385 -13.39 0.15 16.11
N ALA A 386 -13.24 -0.89 16.94
CA ALA A 386 -14.34 -1.73 17.39
C ALA A 386 -15.46 -0.93 18.08
N ARG A 387 -15.10 0.06 18.92
CA ARG A 387 -16.09 0.93 19.59
C ARG A 387 -16.85 1.81 18.61
N ARG A 388 -16.19 2.28 17.55
CA ARG A 388 -16.85 3.06 16.52
C ARG A 388 -17.80 2.24 15.66
N ALA A 389 -17.42 1.03 15.27
CA ALA A 389 -18.34 0.12 14.59
C ALA A 389 -19.63 -0.08 15.41
N GLN A 390 -19.48 -0.25 16.74
CA GLN A 390 -20.62 -0.35 17.65
C GLN A 390 -21.41 0.96 17.79
N ALA A 391 -20.74 2.12 17.79
CA ALA A 391 -21.41 3.42 17.86
C ALA A 391 -22.16 3.77 16.57
N ALA A 392 -21.60 3.43 15.41
CA ALA A 392 -22.24 3.62 14.11
C ALA A 392 -23.50 2.76 13.95
N GLN A 393 -23.52 1.57 14.56
CA GLN A 393 -24.72 0.71 14.63
C GLN A 393 -25.78 1.23 15.63
N ARG A 394 -25.38 2.00 16.64
CA ARG A 394 -26.28 2.59 17.65
C ARG A 394 -26.66 4.02 17.27
N GLN A 395 -27.26 4.23 16.11
CA GLN A 395 -27.95 5.49 15.81
C GLN A 395 -29.19 5.61 16.71
N GLN A 396 -29.02 6.08 17.95
CA GLN A 396 -29.97 6.87 18.75
C GLN A 396 -29.44 7.05 20.20
N ASP A 397 -29.29 8.32 20.59
CA ASP A 397 -29.41 8.85 21.96
C ASP A 397 -28.35 8.58 23.05
N GLN A 398 -27.03 8.56 22.77
CA GLN A 398 -26.06 8.79 23.85
C GLN A 398 -24.90 9.74 23.47
N PRO A 399 -24.46 10.63 24.39
CA PRO A 399 -23.31 11.50 24.19
C PRO A 399 -22.03 10.67 24.01
N ARG A 400 -21.24 11.05 23.00
CA ARG A 400 -19.95 10.45 22.63
C ARG A 400 -19.01 10.38 23.85
N THR A 401 -18.78 9.18 24.37
CA THR A 401 -17.70 8.90 25.34
C THR A 401 -16.41 8.51 24.59
N THR A 402 -15.94 9.38 23.69
CA THR A 402 -14.74 9.14 22.87
C THR A 402 -13.43 9.50 23.61
N GLY A 403 -13.44 10.57 24.42
CA GLY A 403 -12.21 11.18 24.96
C GLY A 403 -11.30 10.31 25.85
N ARG A 404 -11.75 9.16 26.38
CA ARG A 404 -10.87 8.28 27.18
C ARG A 404 -9.96 7.39 26.32
N VAL A 405 -10.46 6.91 25.17
CA VAL A 405 -9.65 6.06 24.26
C VAL A 405 -8.66 6.90 23.50
N ASP A 406 -9.08 8.09 23.09
CA ASP A 406 -8.21 9.02 22.36
C ASP A 406 -7.00 9.44 23.20
N ASN A 407 -7.20 9.69 24.50
CA ASN A 407 -6.09 9.94 25.43
C ASN A 407 -5.16 8.72 25.59
N GLN A 408 -5.72 7.52 25.71
CA GLN A 408 -4.90 6.29 25.81
C GLN A 408 -4.09 6.02 24.54
N LEU A 409 -4.67 6.33 23.37
CA LEU A 409 -4.00 6.22 22.09
C LEU A 409 -2.86 7.23 21.97
N ARG A 410 -3.09 8.48 22.40
CA ARG A 410 -2.07 9.53 22.48
C ARG A 410 -0.91 9.14 23.38
N ASP A 411 -1.20 8.65 24.58
CA ASP A 411 -0.17 8.18 25.51
C ASP A 411 0.63 6.99 24.93
N ALA A 412 -0.05 6.06 24.26
CA ALA A 412 0.60 4.89 23.66
C ALA A 412 1.47 5.27 22.46
N TRP A 413 1.04 6.21 21.63
CA TRP A 413 1.85 6.76 20.55
C TRP A 413 3.08 7.49 21.07
N ALA A 414 2.93 8.40 22.03
CA ALA A 414 4.05 9.11 22.62
C ALA A 414 5.07 8.13 23.22
N ALA A 415 4.61 7.08 23.90
CA ALA A 415 5.46 6.02 24.41
C ALA A 415 6.16 5.22 23.28
N HIS A 416 5.47 4.94 22.18
CA HIS A 416 6.03 4.29 21.01
C HIS A 416 7.10 5.15 20.32
N VAL A 417 6.81 6.43 20.08
CA VAL A 417 7.78 7.41 19.53
C VAL A 417 8.99 7.54 20.43
N ASN A 418 8.81 7.62 21.75
CA ASN A 418 9.93 7.67 22.69
C ASN A 418 10.78 6.39 22.65
N THR A 419 10.14 5.22 22.51
CA THR A 419 10.84 3.93 22.34
C THR A 419 11.67 3.93 21.06
N LEU A 420 11.08 4.38 19.95
CA LEU A 420 11.75 4.51 18.66
C LEU A 420 12.94 5.48 18.70
N ARG A 421 12.78 6.67 19.29
CA ARG A 421 13.86 7.65 19.46
C ARG A 421 15.00 7.14 20.33
N THR A 422 14.68 6.41 21.40
CA THR A 422 15.68 5.80 22.27
C THR A 422 16.48 4.73 21.53
N ASN A 423 15.80 3.94 20.71
CA ASN A 423 16.42 2.84 19.97
C ASN A 423 17.18 3.30 18.72
N LEU A 424 16.76 4.40 18.09
CA LEU A 424 17.25 4.89 16.79
C LEU A 424 17.63 6.40 16.83
N PRO A 425 18.45 6.87 17.79
CA PRO A 425 18.62 8.31 18.08
C PRO A 425 19.30 9.12 16.97
N GLY A 426 20.05 8.46 16.07
CA GLY A 426 20.68 9.10 14.91
C GLY A 426 19.82 9.10 13.64
N THR A 427 18.68 8.40 13.67
CA THR A 427 17.80 8.17 12.52
C THR A 427 16.41 8.73 12.75
N LEU A 428 15.95 8.79 14.00
CA LEU A 428 14.62 9.28 14.36
C LEU A 428 14.75 10.49 15.29
N ARG A 429 14.15 11.61 14.88
CA ARG A 429 13.89 12.79 15.71
C ARG A 429 12.37 12.87 15.95
N GLY A 430 11.89 13.60 16.93
CA GLY A 430 10.45 13.70 17.18
C GLY A 430 10.09 14.21 18.56
N GLY A 431 8.83 14.61 18.76
CA GLY A 431 8.21 14.96 20.04
C GLY A 431 7.08 13.98 20.40
N ASP A 432 6.31 14.28 21.44
CA ASP A 432 5.26 13.38 21.95
C ASP A 432 4.15 13.12 20.91
N GLU A 433 3.92 14.07 20.00
CA GLU A 433 2.87 14.02 18.98
C GLU A 433 3.43 13.84 17.55
N SER A 434 4.75 13.88 17.37
CA SER A 434 5.34 13.81 16.02
C SER A 434 6.65 13.02 15.97
N LEU A 435 6.85 12.27 14.89
CA LEU A 435 8.05 11.52 14.57
C LEU A 435 8.62 12.04 13.25
N VAL A 436 9.85 12.54 13.26
CA VAL A 436 10.62 12.89 12.07
C VAL A 436 11.62 11.78 11.79
N VAL A 437 11.41 11.07 10.69
CA VAL A 437 12.36 10.08 10.17
C VAL A 437 13.45 10.82 9.39
N GLY A 438 14.66 10.86 9.94
CA GLY A 438 15.82 11.54 9.37
C GLY A 438 16.83 10.58 8.75
N ALA A 439 17.24 10.85 7.51
CA ALA A 439 18.37 10.18 6.87
C ALA A 439 19.37 11.22 6.34
N GLN A 440 20.66 10.96 6.48
CA GLN A 440 21.70 11.83 5.93
C GLN A 440 22.25 11.22 4.65
N HIS A 441 22.23 11.98 3.55
CA HIS A 441 22.86 11.55 2.31
C HIS A 441 23.71 12.67 1.71
N GLY A 442 25.03 12.47 1.72
CA GLY A 442 25.98 13.50 1.30
C GLY A 442 25.95 14.69 2.25
N ALA A 443 25.70 15.89 1.71
CA ALA A 443 25.52 17.12 2.48
C ALA A 443 24.05 17.43 2.81
N ASN A 444 23.11 16.56 2.43
CA ASN A 444 21.67 16.80 2.56
C ASN A 444 21.08 15.92 3.67
N ASP A 445 20.29 16.55 4.54
CA ASP A 445 19.43 15.87 5.50
C ASP A 445 18.04 15.69 4.88
N TYR A 446 17.60 14.45 4.78
CA TYR A 446 16.24 14.09 4.39
C TYR A 446 15.41 13.85 5.64
N GLY A 447 14.19 14.39 5.67
CA GLY A 447 13.27 14.26 6.80
C GLY A 447 11.86 13.95 6.32
N GLN A 448 11.21 12.94 6.89
CA GLN A 448 9.77 12.69 6.74
C GLN A 448 9.08 12.88 8.09
N LEU A 449 8.10 13.77 8.16
CA LEU A 449 7.31 14.04 9.37
C LEU A 449 6.09 13.12 9.40
N LEU A 450 5.88 12.49 10.55
CA LEU A 450 4.74 11.66 10.90
C LEU A 450 4.09 12.27 12.14
N GLN A 451 2.79 12.47 12.14
CA GLN A 451 2.06 13.04 13.28
C GLN A 451 1.07 12.02 13.86
N ILE A 452 0.73 12.16 15.14
CA ILE A 452 -0.31 11.32 15.75
C ILE A 452 -1.66 11.55 15.09
N GLU A 453 -1.91 12.77 14.63
CA GLU A 453 -3.12 13.14 13.90
C GLU A 453 -3.30 12.24 12.67
N ASP A 454 -2.22 11.83 12.00
CA ASP A 454 -2.27 10.86 10.89
C ASP A 454 -2.75 9.47 11.35
N LEU A 455 -2.50 9.14 12.62
CA LEU A 455 -2.97 7.92 13.26
C LEU A 455 -4.30 8.10 13.99
N ALA A 456 -4.82 9.32 14.15
CA ALA A 456 -6.06 9.56 14.86
C ALA A 456 -7.23 9.08 13.98
N PRO A 457 -8.06 8.11 14.43
CA PRO A 457 -9.09 7.55 13.57
C PRO A 457 -10.14 8.58 13.10
N GLU A 458 -10.32 9.69 13.84
CA GLU A 458 -11.21 10.82 13.46
C GLU A 458 -10.64 11.57 12.26
N VAL A 459 -9.35 11.90 12.31
CA VAL A 459 -8.62 12.52 11.20
C VAL A 459 -8.53 11.57 10.02
N ARG A 460 -8.43 10.25 10.20
CA ARG A 460 -8.50 9.30 9.06
C ARG A 460 -9.86 9.29 8.36
N ALA A 461 -10.95 9.46 9.10
CA ALA A 461 -12.29 9.54 8.52
C ALA A 461 -12.55 10.92 7.87
N ASP A 462 -12.06 11.99 8.49
CA ASP A 462 -12.20 13.36 7.99
C ASP A 462 -11.19 13.66 6.85
N ALA A 463 -10.01 13.04 6.82
CA ALA A 463 -9.04 13.08 5.72
C ALA A 463 -9.57 12.43 4.46
N LEU A 464 -10.27 11.30 4.62
CA LEU A 464 -10.99 10.62 3.54
C LEU A 464 -12.19 11.43 3.04
N ALA A 465 -12.73 12.35 3.86
CA ALA A 465 -13.94 13.14 3.56
C ALA A 465 -13.70 14.60 3.15
N VAL A 466 -12.60 15.24 3.59
CA VAL A 466 -12.44 16.71 3.54
C VAL A 466 -11.16 17.15 2.81
N GLY A 467 -10.24 16.24 2.51
CA GLY A 467 -9.16 16.54 1.58
C GLY A 467 -8.20 17.68 1.98
N GLU A 468 -8.18 18.12 3.23
CA GLU A 468 -7.29 19.20 3.69
C GLU A 468 -6.15 18.69 4.61
N HIS A 469 -5.01 19.39 4.44
CA HIS A 469 -3.86 19.58 5.33
C HIS A 469 -2.61 18.73 5.12
N LEU A 470 -1.50 19.42 4.77
CA LEU A 470 -0.40 19.75 5.71
C LEU A 470 0.52 20.82 5.08
N SER A 471 0.21 22.11 5.29
CA SER A 471 1.13 23.20 5.00
C SER A 471 1.98 23.51 6.22
N GLY A 472 3.23 23.03 6.23
CA GLY A 472 4.27 23.61 7.08
C GLY A 472 5.27 22.62 7.65
N LEU A 473 6.44 22.53 7.01
CA LEU A 473 7.76 22.57 7.67
C LEU A 473 8.88 22.43 6.63
N ALA A 474 9.06 23.47 5.80
CA ALA A 474 10.25 23.62 4.96
C ALA A 474 11.36 24.46 5.63
N ALA A 475 11.31 24.72 6.95
CA ALA A 475 12.15 25.76 7.56
C ALA A 475 12.91 25.39 8.87
N SER A 476 13.01 24.13 9.29
CA SER A 476 13.70 23.83 10.58
C SER A 476 14.74 22.70 10.58
N VAL A 477 15.16 22.16 9.43
CA VAL A 477 16.33 21.23 9.37
C VAL A 477 17.65 21.99 9.18
N GLY A 478 17.74 23.21 9.70
CA GLY A 478 18.95 24.04 9.72
C GLY A 478 19.09 24.71 11.07
N GLY A 479 19.56 23.96 12.07
CA GLY A 479 19.82 24.42 13.43
C GLY A 479 20.57 23.39 14.24
#